data_AF-A0A132GQ05-F1
#
_entry.id   AF-A0A132GQ05-F1
#
_cell.length_a   1.000
_cell.length_b   1.000
_cell.length_c   1.000
_cell.angle_alpha   90.00
_cell.angle_beta   90.00
_cell.angle_gamma   90.00
#
_symmetry.space_group_name_H-M   'P 1'
#
loop_
_entity.id
_entity.type
_entity.pdbx_description
1 polymer ?
#
loop_
_entity_poly.entity_id
_entity_poly.type
_entity_poly.pdbx_seq_one_letter_code
_entity_poly.pdbx_strand_id
1 'polypeptide(L)'
;MTKSEILDKFERIEGDVKVIKEYLSQNKSVETISADSPLAVEPDFKLGYTLEDLYREFGGKVSLAHRLKSALQKRNINTLEEFLLLTPGELLELGNVGYDTLLRTKKALNRLGVVW
;
A
#
# COMPACT_ATOMS: atom_id res chain seq x y z
N MET A 1 4.53 28.99 -13.20
CA MET A 1 5.07 28.59 -11.89
C MET A 1 6.27 29.48 -11.61
N THR A 2 6.23 30.28 -10.55
CA THR A 2 7.24 31.26 -10.19
C THR A 2 8.31 30.63 -9.29
N LYS A 3 9.50 31.23 -9.23
CA LYS A 3 10.63 30.77 -8.39
C LYS A 3 10.21 30.58 -6.92
N SER A 4 9.28 31.39 -6.43
CA SER A 4 8.74 31.31 -5.06
C SER A 4 7.95 30.02 -4.81
N GLU A 5 7.15 29.56 -5.77
CA GLU A 5 6.35 28.34 -5.63
C GLU A 5 7.21 27.06 -5.63
N ILE A 6 8.41 27.15 -6.22
CA ILE A 6 9.38 26.06 -6.24
C ILE A 6 10.05 25.93 -4.88
N LEU A 7 10.51 27.05 -4.30
CA LEU A 7 11.13 27.09 -2.96
C LEU A 7 10.17 26.58 -1.87
N ASP A 8 8.91 27.01 -1.89
CA ASP A 8 7.88 26.56 -0.95
C ASP A 8 7.66 25.03 -0.99
N LYS A 9 7.75 24.44 -2.18
CA LYS A 9 7.63 22.97 -2.34
C LYS A 9 8.86 22.26 -1.80
N PHE A 10 10.06 22.80 -2.03
CA PHE A 10 11.31 22.21 -1.52
C PHE A 10 11.37 22.24 0.02
N GLU A 11 10.98 23.36 0.65
CA GLU A 11 10.95 23.46 2.12
C GLU A 11 9.93 22.50 2.74
N ARG A 12 8.77 22.30 2.10
CA ARG A 12 7.78 21.30 2.53
C ARG A 12 8.32 19.89 2.47
N ILE A 13 9.04 19.55 1.39
CA ILE A 13 9.67 18.24 1.21
C ILE A 13 10.74 18.01 2.29
N GLU A 14 11.56 19.01 2.61
CA GLU A 14 12.55 18.89 3.70
C GLU A 14 11.90 18.73 5.07
N GLY A 15 10.80 19.45 5.33
CA GLY A 15 10.00 19.29 6.54
C GLY A 15 9.44 17.88 6.69
N ASP A 16 8.86 17.33 5.62
CA ASP A 16 8.31 15.97 5.59
C ASP A 16 9.39 14.91 5.79
N VAL A 17 10.58 15.09 5.19
CA VAL A 17 11.73 14.20 5.38
C VAL A 17 12.23 14.23 6.83
N LYS A 18 12.21 15.39 7.49
CA LYS A 18 12.60 15.52 8.90
C LYS A 18 11.63 14.78 9.82
N VAL A 19 10.32 14.91 9.58
CA VAL A 19 9.27 14.19 10.33
C VAL A 19 9.41 12.68 10.18
N ILE A 20 9.69 12.18 8.96
CA ILE A 20 9.91 10.76 8.71
C ILE A 20 11.17 10.26 9.46
N LYS A 21 12.27 11.02 9.42
CA LYS A 21 13.50 10.65 10.14
C LYS A 21 13.30 10.62 11.66
N GLU A 22 12.52 11.56 12.20
CA GLU A 22 12.21 11.61 13.64
C GLU A 22 11.31 10.43 14.05
N TYR A 23 10.29 10.11 13.24
CA TYR A 23 9.46 8.92 13.43
C TYR A 23 10.28 7.61 13.39
N LEU A 24 11.21 7.48 12.44
CA LEU A 24 12.10 6.31 12.34
C LEU A 24 13.10 6.23 13.50
N SER A 25 13.54 7.37 14.04
CA SER A 25 14.44 7.41 15.20
C SER A 25 13.75 7.04 16.51
N GLN A 26 12.45 7.31 16.64
CA GLN A 26 11.67 6.97 17.83
C GLN A 26 11.21 5.50 17.84
N ASN A 27 11.13 4.87 16.66
CA ASN A 27 10.74 3.46 16.50
C ASN A 27 11.94 2.51 16.35
N LYS A 28 13.09 2.87 16.93
CA LYS A 28 14.39 2.19 16.75
C LYS A 28 14.55 0.92 17.61
N SER A 29 13.56 0.04 17.56
CA SER A 29 13.63 -1.35 18.02
C SER A 29 13.33 -2.31 16.86
N VAL A 30 13.88 -2.03 15.68
CA VAL A 30 13.85 -2.96 14.55
C VAL A 30 15.28 -3.40 14.29
N GLU A 31 15.50 -4.68 14.51
CA GLU A 31 16.78 -5.37 14.35
C GLU A 31 17.37 -5.12 12.96
N THR A 32 18.69 -4.94 12.97
CA THR A 32 19.56 -4.78 11.80
C THR A 32 19.28 -5.78 10.70
N ILE A 33 18.82 -5.30 9.54
CA ILE A 33 18.66 -6.12 8.33
C ILE A 33 19.96 -6.05 7.54
N SER A 34 20.68 -7.18 7.52
CA SER A 34 21.90 -7.39 6.74
C SER A 34 21.57 -7.44 5.24
N ALA A 35 22.49 -6.93 4.41
CA ALA A 35 22.27 -6.55 3.02
C ALA A 35 22.30 -7.71 1.99
N ASP A 36 21.85 -8.92 2.33
CA ASP A 36 22.03 -10.07 1.42
C ASP A 36 20.92 -11.13 1.50
N SER A 37 19.65 -10.74 1.40
CA SER A 37 18.56 -11.69 1.19
C SER A 37 17.42 -11.11 0.35
N PRO A 38 16.91 -11.84 -0.66
CA PRO A 38 15.73 -11.44 -1.42
C PRO A 38 14.53 -11.54 -0.48
N LEU A 39 14.17 -10.42 0.13
CA LEU A 39 13.06 -10.30 1.07
C LEU A 39 11.72 -10.48 0.35
N ALA A 40 11.35 -11.73 0.09
CA ALA A 40 9.97 -12.14 0.22
C ALA A 40 9.64 -12.09 1.72
N VAL A 41 9.26 -10.89 2.20
CA VAL A 41 8.63 -10.77 3.52
C VAL A 41 7.28 -11.44 3.35
N GLU A 42 7.13 -12.66 3.85
CA GLU A 42 5.81 -13.28 3.92
C GLU A 42 4.88 -12.33 4.69
N PRO A 43 3.66 -12.06 4.19
CA PRO A 43 2.74 -11.19 4.89
C PRO A 43 2.53 -11.76 6.30
N ASP A 44 2.73 -10.96 7.36
CA ASP A 44 2.38 -11.38 8.71
C ASP A 44 0.85 -11.39 8.83
N PHE A 45 0.24 -12.54 8.50
CA PHE A 45 -1.22 -12.74 8.37
C PHE A 45 -1.99 -12.67 9.71
N LYS A 46 -1.43 -12.06 10.77
CA LYS A 46 -2.01 -12.03 12.12
C LYS A 46 -3.15 -11.03 12.34
N LEU A 47 -3.65 -10.39 11.29
CA LEU A 47 -4.73 -9.44 11.40
C LEU A 47 -5.95 -10.03 10.72
N GLY A 48 -7.00 -10.36 11.49
CA GLY A 48 -8.27 -10.95 11.02
C GLY A 48 -9.12 -10.01 10.17
N TYR A 49 -8.48 -9.28 9.25
CA TYR A 49 -9.12 -8.41 8.27
C TYR A 49 -9.63 -9.23 7.08
N THR A 50 -10.73 -8.75 6.52
CA THR A 50 -11.38 -9.32 5.35
C THR A 50 -11.13 -8.45 4.11
N LEU A 51 -11.48 -8.96 2.92
CA LEU A 51 -11.54 -8.12 1.72
C LEU A 51 -12.48 -6.92 1.91
N GLU A 52 -13.51 -7.03 2.75
CA GLU A 52 -14.47 -5.95 2.93
C GLU A 52 -13.87 -4.81 3.77
N ASP A 53 -12.96 -5.15 4.68
CA ASP A 53 -12.14 -4.17 5.41
C ASP A 53 -11.17 -3.45 4.46
N LEU A 54 -10.52 -4.21 3.56
CA LEU A 54 -9.69 -3.62 2.50
C LEU A 54 -10.49 -2.64 1.64
N TYR A 55 -11.68 -3.02 1.16
CA TYR A 55 -12.51 -2.14 0.34
C TYR A 55 -12.99 -0.90 1.10
N ARG A 56 -13.23 -1.01 2.41
CA ARG A 56 -13.62 0.12 3.25
C ARG A 56 -12.51 1.18 3.33
N GLU A 57 -11.26 0.74 3.40
CA GLU A 57 -10.08 1.62 3.45
C GLU A 57 -9.82 2.42 2.16
N PHE A 58 -10.56 2.16 1.08
CA PHE A 58 -10.47 2.97 -0.14
C PHE A 58 -10.98 4.41 0.04
N GLY A 59 -11.71 4.68 1.13
CA GLY A 59 -12.01 6.03 1.61
C GLY A 59 -12.74 6.88 0.56
N GLY A 60 -13.94 6.48 0.19
CA GLY A 60 -14.80 7.19 -0.77
C GLY A 60 -14.45 6.97 -2.25
N LYS A 61 -13.37 6.25 -2.58
CA LYS A 61 -13.04 5.85 -3.96
C LYS A 61 -13.77 4.56 -4.35
N VAL A 62 -15.09 4.59 -4.26
CA VAL A 62 -15.98 3.43 -4.47
C VAL A 62 -15.75 2.79 -5.85
N SER A 63 -15.55 3.58 -6.90
CA SER A 63 -15.29 3.07 -8.25
C SER A 63 -14.01 2.23 -8.34
N LEU A 64 -12.94 2.60 -7.62
CA LEU A 64 -11.69 1.83 -7.61
C LEU A 64 -11.84 0.55 -6.77
N ALA A 65 -12.55 0.63 -5.64
CA ALA A 65 -12.86 -0.55 -4.83
C ALA A 65 -13.71 -1.56 -5.62
N HIS A 66 -14.70 -1.09 -6.37
CA HIS A 66 -15.53 -1.95 -7.23
C HIS A 66 -14.73 -2.60 -8.36
N ARG A 67 -13.78 -1.86 -8.96
CA ARG A 67 -12.87 -2.41 -9.99
C ARG A 67 -12.02 -3.54 -9.41
N LEU A 68 -11.41 -3.31 -8.25
CA LEU A 68 -10.64 -4.33 -7.55
C LEU A 68 -11.52 -5.55 -7.22
N LYS A 69 -12.68 -5.32 -6.57
CA LYS A 69 -13.62 -6.38 -6.21
C LYS A 69 -14.07 -7.21 -7.42
N SER A 70 -14.42 -6.55 -8.53
CA SER A 70 -14.81 -7.25 -9.76
C SER A 70 -13.65 -8.05 -10.37
N ALA A 71 -12.43 -7.52 -10.33
CA ALA A 71 -11.24 -8.20 -10.83
C ALA A 71 -10.91 -9.46 -10.00
N LEU A 72 -10.98 -9.37 -8.67
CA LEU A 72 -10.75 -10.49 -7.77
C LEU A 72 -11.83 -11.58 -7.90
N GLN A 73 -13.11 -11.19 -7.97
CA GLN A 73 -14.22 -12.12 -8.19
C GLN A 73 -14.08 -12.91 -9.50
N LYS A 74 -13.63 -12.28 -10.59
CA LYS A 74 -13.40 -12.98 -11.88
C LYS A 74 -12.29 -14.03 -11.80
N ARG A 75 -11.41 -13.96 -10.80
CA ARG A 75 -10.34 -14.92 -10.55
C ARG A 75 -10.65 -15.87 -9.39
N ASN A 76 -11.87 -15.84 -8.85
CA ASN A 76 -12.28 -16.59 -7.67
C ASN A 76 -11.41 -16.32 -6.43
N ILE A 77 -10.90 -15.09 -6.31
CA ILE A 77 -10.20 -14.62 -5.10
C ILE A 77 -11.25 -14.04 -4.17
N ASN A 78 -11.51 -14.73 -3.08
CA ASN A 78 -12.61 -14.47 -2.16
C ASN A 78 -12.16 -14.10 -0.74
N THR A 79 -10.89 -14.34 -0.41
CA THR A 79 -10.32 -13.98 0.90
C THR A 79 -9.18 -12.97 0.78
N LEU A 80 -8.87 -12.31 1.90
CA LEU A 80 -7.77 -11.35 1.93
C LEU A 80 -6.43 -12.08 1.80
N GLU A 81 -6.32 -13.27 2.38
CA GLU A 81 -5.14 -14.13 2.31
C GLU A 81 -4.83 -14.51 0.86
N GLU A 82 -5.83 -14.99 0.11
CA GLU A 82 -5.69 -15.29 -1.31
C GLU A 82 -5.25 -14.06 -2.14
N PHE A 83 -5.79 -12.89 -1.80
CA PHE A 83 -5.41 -11.64 -2.46
C PHE A 83 -3.95 -11.25 -2.16
N LEU A 84 -3.49 -11.39 -0.91
CA LEU A 84 -2.14 -11.02 -0.49
C LEU A 84 -1.04 -11.90 -1.11
N LEU A 85 -1.40 -13.09 -1.59
CA LEU A 85 -0.50 -13.94 -2.37
C LEU A 85 -0.24 -13.40 -3.79
N LEU A 86 -1.09 -12.48 -4.29
CA LEU A 86 -0.83 -11.83 -5.57
C LEU A 86 0.31 -10.83 -5.44
N THR A 87 1.18 -10.78 -6.44
CA THR A 87 2.10 -9.67 -6.61
C THR A 87 1.39 -8.45 -7.20
N PRO A 88 1.95 -7.24 -7.02
CA PRO A 88 1.48 -6.04 -7.72
C PRO A 88 1.40 -6.19 -9.24
N GLY A 89 2.30 -6.98 -9.84
CA GLY A 89 2.31 -7.27 -11.28
C GLY A 89 1.11 -8.11 -11.70
N GLU A 90 0.88 -9.24 -11.03
CA GLU A 90 -0.27 -10.11 -11.27
C GLU A 90 -1.60 -9.37 -11.08
N LEU A 91 -1.66 -8.45 -10.11
CA LEU A 91 -2.85 -7.63 -9.92
C LEU A 91 -3.14 -6.71 -11.11
N LEU A 92 -2.10 -6.13 -11.74
CA LEU A 92 -2.26 -5.29 -12.94
C LEU A 92 -2.66 -6.09 -14.17
N GLU A 93 -2.33 -7.38 -14.22
CA GLU A 93 -2.80 -8.30 -15.26
C GLU A 93 -4.28 -8.69 -15.09
N LEU A 94 -4.88 -8.43 -13.92
CA LEU A 94 -6.31 -8.58 -13.72
C LEU A 94 -7.04 -7.43 -14.43
N GLY A 95 -7.50 -7.69 -15.65
CA GLY A 95 -8.24 -6.72 -16.46
C GLY A 95 -9.29 -5.95 -15.64
N ASN A 96 -9.26 -4.60 -15.76
CA ASN A 96 -9.96 -3.58 -14.96
C ASN A 96 -9.21 -3.05 -13.73
N VAL A 97 -8.04 -3.59 -13.38
CA VAL A 97 -7.13 -2.96 -12.41
C VAL A 97 -6.11 -2.11 -13.16
N GLY A 98 -6.10 -0.81 -12.87
CA GLY A 98 -5.08 0.12 -13.36
C GLY A 98 -4.13 0.57 -12.27
N TYR A 99 -3.13 1.36 -12.64
CA TYR A 99 -2.13 1.93 -11.73
C TYR A 99 -2.77 2.64 -10.52
N ASP A 100 -3.81 3.43 -10.74
CA ASP A 100 -4.51 4.14 -9.65
C ASP A 100 -5.18 3.19 -8.66
N THR A 101 -5.76 2.08 -9.17
CA THR A 101 -6.33 1.04 -8.31
C THR A 101 -5.24 0.39 -7.48
N LEU A 102 -4.12 -0.01 -8.11
CA LEU A 102 -2.98 -0.61 -7.41
C LEU A 102 -2.41 0.31 -6.32
N LEU A 103 -2.17 1.58 -6.65
CA LEU A 103 -1.67 2.57 -5.68
C LEU A 103 -2.64 2.76 -4.52
N ARG A 104 -3.94 2.70 -4.79
CA ARG A 104 -4.97 2.79 -3.75
C ARG A 104 -5.00 1.55 -2.88
N THR A 105 -4.89 0.37 -3.46
CA THR A 105 -4.81 -0.91 -2.75
C THR A 105 -3.62 -0.90 -1.78
N LYS A 106 -2.43 -0.50 -2.23
CA LYS A 106 -1.24 -0.38 -1.35
C LYS A 106 -1.48 0.59 -0.18
N LYS A 107 -2.09 1.74 -0.45
CA LYS A 107 -2.44 2.71 0.62
C LYS A 107 -3.47 2.15 1.60
N ALA A 108 -4.43 1.36 1.12
CA ALA A 108 -5.46 0.74 1.94
C ALA A 108 -4.87 -0.36 2.84
N LEU A 109 -4.01 -1.22 2.30
CA LEU A 109 -3.29 -2.25 3.06
C LEU A 109 -2.40 -1.63 4.14
N ASN A 110 -1.64 -0.58 3.81
CA ASN A 110 -0.84 0.15 4.80
C ASN A 110 -1.68 0.74 5.95
N ARG A 111 -2.93 1.15 5.71
CA ARG A 111 -3.84 1.63 6.76
C ARG A 111 -4.34 0.52 7.66
N LEU A 112 -4.50 -0.69 7.11
CA LEU A 112 -4.76 -1.91 7.86
C LEU A 112 -3.50 -2.43 8.58
N GLY A 113 -2.33 -1.80 8.39
CA GLY A 113 -1.07 -2.30 8.94
C GLY A 113 -0.54 -3.54 8.24
N VAL A 114 -1.02 -3.83 7.02
CA VAL A 114 -0.60 -4.97 6.20
C VAL A 114 0.46 -4.51 5.18
N VAL A 115 1.58 -5.22 5.13
CA VAL A 115 2.68 -4.96 4.18
C VAL A 115 2.48 -5.84 2.93
N TRP A 116 2.53 -5.22 1.74
CA TRP A 116 2.30 -5.88 0.44
C TRP A 116 3.08 -5.21 -0.70
#